data_AF-A0A918HH02-F1
#
_entry.id   AF-A0A918HH02-F1
#
_cell.length_a   1.000
_cell.length_b   1.000
_cell.length_c   1.000
_cell.angle_alpha   90.00
_cell.angle_beta   90.00
_cell.angle_gamma   90.00
#
_symmetry.space_group_name_H-M   'P 1'
#
loop_
_entity.id
_entity.type
_entity.pdbx_description
1 polymer ?
#
loop_
_entity_poly.entity_id
_entity_poly.type
_entity_poly.pdbx_seq_one_letter_code
_entity_poly.pdbx_strand_id
1 'polypeptide(L)'
;MKHTMLRRAAVAIATASFLAGGMTVAAPASAAGGNYSCTNWKSKVNKWTASCTVRSGQARAVTDCSNGKTVYGKWVGRGTWAFGGDCGRYFIVAQDTQGRN
;
A
#
# COMPACT_ATOMS: atom_id res chain seq x y z
N MET A 1 -24.21 -10.72 30.82
CA MET A 1 -22.76 -11.02 30.81
C MET A 1 -22.40 -11.49 29.41
N LYS A 2 -21.50 -10.78 28.71
CA LYS A 2 -21.23 -10.95 27.27
C LYS A 2 -20.00 -11.86 27.12
N HIS A 3 -20.19 -13.04 26.52
CA HIS A 3 -19.11 -14.00 26.35
C HIS A 3 -18.11 -13.55 25.28
N THR A 4 -16.86 -13.49 25.74
CA THR A 4 -15.62 -13.16 25.05
C THR A 4 -15.14 -14.33 24.18
N MET A 5 -14.76 -14.00 22.94
CA MET A 5 -13.80 -14.66 22.02
C MET A 5 -14.01 -16.13 21.60
N LEU A 6 -14.03 -16.33 20.28
CA LEU A 6 -13.25 -17.41 19.65
C LEU A 6 -12.73 -16.97 18.27
N ARG A 7 -11.43 -16.65 18.25
CA ARG A 7 -10.60 -16.56 17.05
C ARG A 7 -10.50 -17.96 16.45
N ARG A 8 -10.96 -18.15 15.22
CA ARG A 8 -10.52 -19.27 14.37
C ARG A 8 -9.51 -18.74 13.37
N ALA A 9 -8.24 -18.88 13.72
CA ALA A 9 -7.12 -18.73 12.82
C ALA A 9 -7.11 -19.92 11.87
N ALA A 10 -7.37 -19.69 10.59
CA ALA A 10 -7.06 -20.66 9.55
C ALA A 10 -5.56 -20.54 9.25
N VAL A 11 -4.79 -21.53 9.70
CA VAL A 11 -3.37 -21.69 9.39
C VAL A 11 -3.27 -22.23 7.97
N ALA A 12 -2.89 -21.38 7.01
CA ALA A 12 -2.47 -21.81 5.70
C ALA A 12 -0.94 -22.05 5.74
N ILE A 13 -0.52 -23.31 5.78
CA ILE A 13 0.86 -23.70 5.57
C ILE A 13 1.11 -23.63 4.07
N ALA A 14 1.90 -22.65 3.62
CA ALA A 14 2.44 -22.62 2.27
C ALA A 14 3.97 -22.69 2.38
N THR A 15 4.51 -23.88 2.20
CA THR A 15 5.94 -24.10 1.93
C THR A 15 6.25 -23.51 0.56
N ALA A 16 7.03 -22.43 0.55
CA ALA A 16 7.46 -21.73 -0.65
C ALA A 16 8.98 -21.61 -0.63
N SER A 17 9.66 -22.65 -1.10
CA SER A 17 11.08 -22.58 -1.46
C SER A 17 11.22 -21.80 -2.76
N PHE A 18 11.78 -20.59 -2.71
CA PHE A 18 12.17 -19.83 -3.90
C PHE A 18 13.57 -19.24 -3.71
N LEU A 19 14.54 -19.92 -4.33
CA LEU A 19 15.82 -19.34 -4.70
C LEU A 19 15.65 -18.53 -6.00
N ALA A 20 16.48 -17.51 -6.14
CA ALA A 20 16.78 -16.73 -7.35
C ALA A 20 15.82 -15.58 -7.71
N GLY A 21 16.27 -14.36 -7.37
CA GLY A 21 16.69 -13.43 -8.42
C GLY A 21 15.61 -12.99 -9.39
N GLY A 22 14.65 -12.21 -8.90
CA GLY A 22 13.78 -11.40 -9.74
C GLY A 22 13.18 -10.33 -8.87
N MET A 23 13.65 -9.09 -8.97
CA MET A 23 12.95 -7.95 -8.40
C MET A 23 11.66 -7.80 -9.20
N THR A 24 10.63 -8.55 -8.83
CA THR A 24 9.28 -8.28 -9.28
C THR A 24 8.94 -6.92 -8.70
N VAL A 25 8.98 -5.88 -9.55
CA VAL A 25 8.38 -4.60 -9.22
C VAL A 25 6.89 -4.88 -9.07
N ALA A 26 6.47 -5.17 -7.84
CA ALA A 26 5.08 -5.36 -7.50
C ALA A 26 4.35 -4.10 -8.00
N ALA A 27 3.49 -4.29 -8.99
CA ALA A 27 2.53 -3.26 -9.34
C ALA A 27 1.83 -2.87 -8.03
N PRO A 28 1.60 -1.56 -7.79
CA PRO A 28 1.00 -1.12 -6.55
C PRO A 28 -0.29 -1.89 -6.35
N ALA A 29 -0.44 -2.55 -5.20
CA ALA A 29 -1.69 -3.14 -4.81
C ALA A 29 -2.67 -1.97 -4.64
N SER A 30 -3.37 -1.65 -5.72
CA SER A 30 -4.48 -0.71 -5.70
C SER A 30 -5.56 -1.41 -4.90
N ALA A 31 -5.53 -1.25 -3.58
CA ALA A 31 -6.66 -1.53 -2.73
C ALA A 31 -7.80 -0.64 -3.21
N ALA A 32 -8.58 -1.13 -4.18
CA ALA A 32 -9.85 -0.59 -4.58
C ALA A 32 -10.86 -0.87 -3.45
N GLY A 33 -10.56 -0.43 -2.23
CA GLY A 33 -11.53 -0.33 -1.16
C GLY A 33 -12.40 0.87 -1.47
N GLY A 34 -13.72 0.67 -1.61
CA GLY A 34 -14.67 1.58 -2.26
C GLY A 34 -14.68 3.07 -1.86
N ASN A 35 -13.92 3.45 -0.84
CA ASN A 35 -13.74 4.80 -0.32
C ASN A 35 -12.74 5.64 -1.14
N TYR A 36 -11.86 5.04 -1.95
CA TYR A 36 -10.97 5.76 -2.86
C TYR A 36 -10.66 4.96 -4.14
N SER A 37 -10.19 5.66 -5.17
CA SER A 37 -9.79 5.07 -6.45
C SER A 37 -8.54 5.77 -6.97
N CYS A 38 -7.52 5.02 -7.35
CA CYS A 38 -6.25 5.55 -7.83
C CYS A 38 -6.02 5.22 -9.30
N THR A 39 -5.59 6.22 -10.06
CA THR A 39 -5.29 6.12 -11.50
C THR A 39 -3.97 6.82 -11.81
N ASN A 40 -3.52 6.73 -13.07
CA ASN A 40 -2.32 7.43 -13.57
C ASN A 40 -1.05 7.12 -12.75
N TRP A 41 -0.83 5.83 -12.47
CA TRP A 41 0.34 5.37 -11.74
C TRP A 41 1.62 5.58 -12.54
N LYS A 42 2.58 6.28 -11.96
CA LYS A 42 3.92 6.50 -12.51
C LYS A 42 4.92 6.02 -11.48
N SER A 43 5.67 4.97 -11.82
CA SER A 43 6.63 4.34 -10.92
C SER A 43 8.04 4.46 -11.51
N LYS A 44 8.99 4.83 -10.66
CA LYS A 44 10.44 4.75 -10.85
C LYS A 44 11.01 3.84 -9.77
N VAL A 45 12.28 3.48 -9.89
CA VAL A 45 12.99 2.61 -8.93
C VAL A 45 12.82 3.07 -7.48
N ASN A 46 12.92 4.37 -7.21
CA ASN A 46 12.92 4.95 -5.86
C ASN A 46 11.73 5.87 -5.55
N LYS A 47 10.86 6.12 -6.53
CA LYS A 47 9.78 7.09 -6.41
C LYS A 47 8.55 6.66 -7.18
N TRP A 48 7.38 6.91 -6.65
CA TRP A 48 6.13 6.72 -7.37
C TRP A 48 5.16 7.87 -7.14
N THR A 49 4.21 8.00 -8.06
CA THR A 49 3.05 8.86 -7.88
C THR A 49 1.82 8.26 -8.55
N ALA A 50 0.66 8.57 -8.01
CA ALA A 50 -0.64 8.25 -8.58
C ALA A 50 -1.62 9.39 -8.29
N SER A 51 -2.65 9.52 -9.12
CA SER A 51 -3.77 10.40 -8.84
C SER A 51 -4.87 9.59 -8.16
N CYS A 52 -5.15 9.88 -6.89
CA CYS A 52 -6.17 9.17 -6.13
C CYS A 52 -7.36 10.08 -5.82
N THR A 53 -8.55 9.65 -6.21
CA THR A 53 -9.82 10.27 -5.84
C THR A 53 -10.39 9.55 -4.62
N VAL A 54 -10.46 10.27 -3.50
CA VAL A 54 -11.12 9.83 -2.27
C VAL A 54 -12.60 10.20 -2.36
N ARG A 55 -13.46 9.19 -2.35
CA ARG A 55 -14.93 9.31 -2.43
C ARG A 55 -15.56 9.53 -1.05
N SER A 56 -15.03 8.88 -0.02
CA SER A 56 -15.51 8.96 1.37
C SER A 56 -14.36 8.71 2.36
N GLY A 57 -14.53 9.14 3.61
CA GLY A 57 -13.53 8.97 4.66
C GLY A 57 -12.22 9.71 4.38
N GLN A 58 -11.10 9.06 4.67
CA GLN A 58 -9.76 9.55 4.37
C GLN A 58 -8.88 8.46 3.77
N ALA A 59 -7.92 8.83 2.94
CA ALA A 59 -6.91 7.93 2.42
C ALA A 59 -5.50 8.52 2.54
N ARG A 60 -4.47 7.67 2.52
CA ARG A 60 -3.06 8.07 2.48
C ARG A 60 -2.23 7.11 1.63
N ALA A 61 -1.14 7.62 1.07
CA ALA A 61 -0.12 6.80 0.42
C ALA A 61 0.75 6.08 1.45
N VAL A 62 1.20 4.87 1.13
CA VAL A 62 2.15 4.08 1.92
C VAL A 62 3.23 3.56 0.98
N THR A 63 4.48 3.67 1.38
CA THR A 63 5.62 3.25 0.55
C THR A 63 6.65 2.55 1.40
N ASP A 64 6.94 1.31 1.07
CA ASP A 64 7.98 0.53 1.73
C ASP A 64 9.26 0.58 0.92
N CYS A 65 10.34 1.01 1.57
CA CYS A 65 11.65 1.18 0.97
C CYS A 65 12.57 0.01 1.33
N SER A 66 13.55 -0.28 0.46
CA SER A 66 14.45 -1.43 0.62
C SER A 66 15.39 -1.36 1.81
N ASN A 67 15.53 -0.21 2.45
CA ASN A 67 16.23 -0.04 3.72
C ASN A 67 15.37 -0.36 4.96
N GLY A 68 14.17 -0.92 4.77
CA GLY A 68 13.23 -1.24 5.85
C GLY A 68 12.43 -0.03 6.37
N LYS A 69 12.55 1.14 5.73
CA LYS A 69 11.77 2.33 6.09
C LYS A 69 10.42 2.33 5.36
N THR A 70 9.34 2.55 6.09
CA THR A 70 8.03 2.88 5.51
C THR A 70 7.79 4.39 5.53
N VAL A 71 7.49 4.96 4.38
CA VAL A 71 7.10 6.36 4.22
C VAL A 71 5.58 6.43 4.13
N TYR A 72 4.97 7.22 5.01
CA TYR A 72 3.54 7.46 5.01
C TYR A 72 3.23 8.85 4.47
N GLY A 73 2.32 8.91 3.50
CA GLY A 73 1.70 10.15 3.07
C GLY A 73 0.74 10.69 4.14
N LYS A 74 0.36 11.96 3.96
CA LYS A 74 -0.66 12.60 4.80
C LYS A 74 -2.03 11.95 4.55
N TRP A 75 -2.83 11.82 5.60
CA TRP A 75 -4.25 11.50 5.47
C TRP A 75 -4.98 12.67 4.81
N VAL A 76 -5.58 12.41 3.66
CA VAL A 76 -6.38 13.37 2.91
C VAL A 76 -7.82 12.90 2.86
N GLY A 77 -8.75 13.85 2.98
CA GLY A 77 -10.18 13.60 2.92
C GLY A 77 -10.72 13.53 1.50
N ARG A 78 -12.03 13.64 1.36
CA ARG A 78 -12.73 13.62 0.07
C ARG A 78 -12.12 14.63 -0.93
N GLY A 79 -11.87 14.18 -2.15
CA GLY A 79 -11.25 14.98 -3.21
C GLY A 79 -10.23 14.19 -4.02
N THR A 80 -9.67 14.83 -5.05
CA THR A 80 -8.60 14.26 -5.86
C THR A 80 -7.26 14.78 -5.38
N TRP A 81 -6.33 13.87 -5.15
CA TRP A 81 -5.04 14.16 -4.54
C TRP A 81 -3.93 13.40 -5.25
N ALA A 82 -2.74 13.99 -5.26
CA ALA A 82 -1.54 13.28 -5.69
C ALA A 82 -1.02 12.42 -4.54
N PHE A 83 -1.05 11.11 -4.74
CA PHE A 83 -0.45 10.12 -3.86
C PHE A 83 0.93 9.78 -4.40
N GLY A 84 1.82 9.35 -3.52
CA GLY A 84 3.18 9.02 -3.90
C GLY A 84 4.07 8.83 -2.70
N GLY A 85 5.28 8.37 -3.00
CA GLY A 85 6.34 8.19 -2.03
C GLY A 85 7.71 8.29 -2.67
N ASP A 86 8.69 8.61 -1.85
CA ASP A 86 10.09 8.79 -2.26
C ASP A 86 10.99 8.10 -1.24
N CYS A 87 11.73 7.09 -1.71
CA CYS A 87 12.69 6.31 -0.94
C CYS A 87 14.11 6.88 -1.01
N GLY A 88 14.31 8.04 -1.64
CA GLY A 88 15.60 8.69 -1.79
C GLY A 88 16.55 7.84 -2.64
N ARG A 89 17.66 7.38 -2.04
CA ARG A 89 18.64 6.52 -2.73
C ARG A 89 18.23 5.04 -2.78
N TYR A 90 17.21 4.65 -2.02
CA TYR A 90 16.76 3.26 -1.93
C TYR A 90 15.63 2.99 -2.92
N PHE A 91 15.49 1.73 -3.33
CA PHE A 91 14.40 1.34 -4.22
C PHE A 91 13.12 1.03 -3.44
N ILE A 92 11.98 1.18 -4.10
CA ILE A 92 10.67 0.83 -3.57
C ILE A 92 10.53 -0.69 -3.60
N VAL A 93 10.20 -1.27 -2.45
CA VAL A 93 9.86 -2.69 -2.30
C VAL A 93 8.37 -2.89 -2.51
N ALA A 94 7.56 -2.04 -1.90
CA ALA A 94 6.11 -2.07 -2.03
C ALA A 94 5.52 -0.66 -1.95
N GLN A 95 4.34 -0.50 -2.53
CA GLN A 95 3.61 0.74 -2.57
C GLN A 95 2.12 0.43 -2.49
N ASP A 96 1.46 1.09 -1.55
CA ASP A 96 0.11 0.81 -1.14
C ASP A 96 -0.67 2.10 -0.88
N THR A 97 -1.98 1.95 -0.83
CA THR A 97 -2.87 3.01 -0.36
C THR A 97 -3.67 2.50 0.81
N GLN A 98 -3.78 3.30 1.86
CA GLN A 98 -4.58 2.97 3.03
C GLN A 98 -5.78 3.90 3.10
N GLY A 99 -6.97 3.33 3.25
CA GLY A 99 -8.20 4.05 3.55
C GLY A 99 -8.60 3.88 5.01
N ARG A 100 -9.24 4.91 5.57
CA ARG A 100 -9.98 4.83 6.84
C ARG A 100 -11.31 5.55 6.69
N ASN A 101 -12.34 5.03 7.36
CA ASN A 101 -13.69 5.59 7.36
C ASN A 101 -14.00 6.19 8.72
#